data_AF-A0A315DVX4-F1
#
_entry.id   AF-A0A315DVX4-F1
#
_cell.length_a   1.000
_cell.length_b   1.000
_cell.length_c   1.000
_cell.angle_alpha   90.00
_cell.angle_beta   90.00
_cell.angle_gamma   90.00
#
_symmetry.space_group_name_H-M   'P 1'
#
loop_
_entity.id
_entity.type
_entity.pdbx_description
1 polymer ?
#
loop_
_entity_poly.entity_id
_entity_poly.type
_entity_poly.pdbx_seq_one_letter_code
_entity_poly.pdbx_strand_id
1 'polypeptide(L)'
;MKTGPQRGHGTPEAHHKPGGAQGVQVFQIYFKNDQLQKLDPSFIAYDNRQVDDERLEFGVFERLAQRADVKQLQAWGAVSWRFNQKTGLTGQQWLDAVTAEPGVDLFYTNVAPLSEGLYDNGWMQGEISHPGLMSVAAAVLKASGYDSGHLFQPEASHQYSTANYFVGSQKFWQLYLPFVKSTLQVAEPRVQPSIKRQLHNSADPTGLHHRATYVPFIVERLLPLFLATVGRHLRTRQVRLPAREAELNEHIRVLAQLKDKAILEQSTLLLTAWRNYRNLYLQQVARPDWCKQHLPWMNGPRWQTSF
;
A
#
# COMPACT_ATOMS: atom_id res chain seq x y z
N MET A 1 -5.17 -10.18 49.14
CA MET A 1 -4.38 -10.42 47.91
C MET A 1 -5.03 -11.57 47.15
N LYS A 2 -5.74 -11.30 46.06
CA LYS A 2 -6.33 -12.33 45.19
C LYS A 2 -5.62 -12.23 43.83
N THR A 3 -4.88 -13.27 43.48
CA THR A 3 -4.21 -13.44 42.20
C THR A 3 -5.24 -13.86 41.14
N GLY A 4 -5.39 -13.05 40.09
CA GLY A 4 -6.21 -13.38 38.92
C GLY A 4 -5.42 -14.22 37.90
N PRO A 5 -6.09 -15.02 37.05
CA PRO A 5 -5.43 -15.94 36.14
C PRO A 5 -4.82 -15.21 34.93
N GLN A 6 -3.60 -15.62 34.59
CA GLN A 6 -2.82 -15.16 33.44
C GLN A 6 -3.56 -15.47 32.12
N ARG A 7 -3.70 -14.46 31.26
CA ARG A 7 -4.18 -14.61 29.88
C ARG A 7 -3.06 -15.21 29.03
N GLY A 8 -3.30 -16.39 28.46
CA GLY A 8 -2.40 -17.07 27.55
C GLY A 8 -2.30 -16.36 26.20
N HIS A 9 -1.08 -16.18 25.71
CA HIS A 9 -0.79 -15.80 24.33
C HIS A 9 -1.01 -17.03 23.43
N GLY A 10 -2.22 -17.15 22.85
CA GLY A 10 -2.52 -18.16 21.84
C GLY A 10 -2.03 -17.70 20.46
N THR A 11 -1.06 -18.39 19.90
CA THR A 11 -0.62 -18.24 18.51
C THR A 11 -1.73 -18.77 17.58
N PRO A 12 -2.15 -18.06 16.52
CA PRO A 12 -3.13 -18.59 15.57
C PRO A 12 -2.53 -19.80 14.82
N GLU A 13 -3.19 -20.96 14.90
CA GLU A 13 -2.79 -22.18 14.19
C GLU A 13 -3.20 -22.13 12.72
N ALA A 14 -2.24 -22.38 11.82
CA ALA A 14 -2.51 -22.67 10.43
C ALA A 14 -2.58 -24.19 10.24
N HIS A 15 -3.68 -24.70 9.69
CA HIS A 15 -3.81 -26.12 9.39
C HIS A 15 -3.18 -26.48 8.04
N HIS A 16 -1.87 -26.78 8.01
CA HIS A 16 -1.26 -27.61 6.96
C HIS A 16 0.09 -28.24 7.39
N LYS A 17 0.39 -29.45 6.88
CA LYS A 17 1.54 -30.31 7.24
C LYS A 17 2.91 -29.71 6.85
N PRO A 18 4.00 -29.92 7.62
CA PRO A 18 5.33 -29.50 7.25
C PRO A 18 6.04 -30.57 6.39
N GLY A 19 6.43 -30.18 5.18
CA GLY A 19 7.37 -30.91 4.33
C GLY A 19 8.27 -29.93 3.59
N GLY A 20 9.57 -30.23 3.57
CA GLY A 20 10.74 -29.65 2.86
C GLY A 20 10.63 -28.33 2.09
N ALA A 21 11.66 -27.49 2.23
CA ALA A 21 11.91 -26.20 1.56
C ALA A 21 10.97 -25.87 0.37
N GLN A 22 10.20 -24.81 0.58
CA GLN A 22 8.82 -24.69 0.16
C GLN A 22 8.67 -23.55 -0.86
N GLY A 23 7.82 -23.71 -1.87
CA GLY A 23 7.63 -22.76 -2.98
C GLY A 23 7.04 -21.41 -2.57
N VAL A 24 6.13 -20.89 -3.39
CA VAL A 24 5.43 -19.62 -3.12
C VAL A 24 4.17 -19.90 -2.31
N GLN A 25 3.94 -19.17 -1.21
CA GLN A 25 2.67 -19.20 -0.48
C GLN A 25 2.08 -17.82 -0.27
N VAL A 26 0.77 -17.70 -0.38
CA VAL A 26 0.04 -16.46 -0.13
C VAL A 26 -1.02 -16.72 0.92
N PHE A 27 -1.00 -15.91 1.98
CA PHE A 27 -1.94 -15.97 3.09
C PHE A 27 -3.10 -15.01 2.83
N GLN A 28 -4.35 -15.48 2.91
CA GLN A 28 -5.52 -14.62 2.76
C GLN A 28 -6.16 -14.33 4.10
N ILE A 29 -6.09 -13.06 4.49
CA ILE A 29 -6.43 -12.57 5.83
C ILE A 29 -7.95 -12.39 5.95
N TYR A 30 -8.54 -12.99 6.98
CA TYR A 30 -9.93 -12.75 7.35
C TYR A 30 -10.08 -12.30 8.80
N PHE A 31 -11.11 -11.50 9.04
CA PHE A 31 -11.42 -10.84 10.32
C PHE A 31 -12.78 -11.24 10.88
N LYS A 32 -13.59 -11.98 10.11
CA LYS A 32 -14.93 -12.45 10.50
C LYS A 32 -15.22 -13.83 9.89
N ASN A 33 -16.09 -14.60 10.51
CA ASN A 33 -16.41 -15.98 10.07
C ASN A 33 -17.06 -16.01 8.69
N ASP A 34 -17.92 -15.04 8.39
CA ASP A 34 -18.63 -14.92 7.12
C ASP A 34 -17.69 -14.62 5.92
N GLN A 35 -16.45 -14.21 6.19
CA GLN A 35 -15.44 -13.98 5.17
C GLN A 35 -14.75 -15.26 4.70
N LEU A 36 -14.79 -16.35 5.49
CA LEU A 36 -14.16 -17.63 5.13
C LEU A 36 -14.66 -18.18 3.79
N GLN A 37 -15.96 -18.03 3.52
CA GLN A 37 -16.59 -18.50 2.28
C GLN A 37 -16.21 -17.66 1.06
N LYS A 38 -15.57 -16.50 1.26
CA LYS A 38 -15.14 -15.57 0.20
C LYS A 38 -13.65 -15.71 -0.12
N LEU A 39 -12.95 -16.57 0.61
CA LEU A 39 -11.53 -16.80 0.39
C LEU A 39 -11.32 -17.60 -0.89
N ASP A 40 -10.20 -17.30 -1.55
CA ASP A 40 -9.76 -18.00 -2.73
C ASP A 40 -9.08 -19.32 -2.32
N PRO A 41 -9.49 -20.47 -2.90
CA PRO A 41 -8.96 -21.76 -2.50
C PRO A 41 -7.48 -21.96 -2.86
N SER A 42 -6.90 -21.14 -3.74
CA SER A 42 -5.46 -21.17 -4.05
C SER A 42 -4.61 -20.55 -2.93
N PHE A 43 -5.20 -19.84 -1.97
CA PHE A 43 -4.50 -19.18 -0.87
C PHE A 43 -4.70 -19.90 0.47
N ILE A 44 -3.76 -19.66 1.39
CA ILE A 44 -3.83 -20.18 2.76
C ILE A 44 -4.68 -19.23 3.61
N ALA A 45 -5.82 -19.68 4.11
CA ALA A 45 -6.63 -18.89 5.02
C ALA A 45 -5.82 -18.48 6.28
N TYR A 46 -5.83 -17.20 6.62
CA TYR A 46 -5.14 -16.66 7.80
C TYR A 46 -6.12 -15.96 8.74
N ASP A 47 -6.26 -16.52 9.95
CA ASP A 47 -7.15 -16.02 10.98
C ASP A 47 -6.59 -14.79 11.67
N ASN A 48 -7.24 -13.65 11.50
CA ASN A 48 -6.91 -12.42 12.20
C ASN A 48 -8.05 -11.90 13.09
N ARG A 49 -9.03 -12.74 13.46
CA ARG A 49 -10.21 -12.36 14.25
C ARG A 49 -9.87 -11.90 15.68
N GLN A 50 -8.82 -12.46 16.28
CA GLN A 50 -8.45 -12.24 17.69
C GLN A 50 -7.35 -11.18 17.86
N VAL A 51 -6.95 -10.50 16.79
CA VAL A 51 -5.89 -9.51 16.82
C VAL A 51 -6.46 -8.14 16.51
N ASP A 52 -6.34 -7.24 17.48
CA ASP A 52 -6.59 -5.82 17.31
C ASP A 52 -5.23 -5.11 17.16
N ASP A 53 -4.79 -4.92 15.91
CA ASP A 53 -3.54 -4.23 15.58
C ASP A 53 -3.88 -3.04 14.67
N GLU A 54 -3.60 -1.83 15.14
CA GLU A 54 -3.84 -0.57 14.43
C GLU A 54 -3.13 -0.54 13.07
N ARG A 55 -2.04 -1.30 12.92
CA ARG A 55 -1.24 -1.38 11.70
C ARG A 55 -1.83 -2.35 10.66
N LEU A 56 -2.99 -2.95 10.96
CA LEU A 56 -3.75 -3.85 10.08
C LEU A 56 -2.87 -4.96 9.47
N GLU A 57 -2.80 -5.04 8.14
CA GLU A 57 -2.04 -6.04 7.40
C GLU A 57 -0.54 -6.04 7.74
N PHE A 58 0.03 -4.91 8.15
CA PHE A 58 1.45 -4.87 8.52
C PHE A 58 1.75 -5.73 9.75
N GLY A 59 0.85 -5.73 10.73
CA GLY A 59 0.96 -6.62 11.89
C GLY A 59 0.92 -8.10 11.50
N VAL A 60 0.17 -8.45 10.46
CA VAL A 60 0.12 -9.82 9.91
C VAL A 60 1.49 -10.20 9.33
N PHE A 61 2.12 -9.32 8.55
CA PHE A 61 3.44 -9.60 7.99
C PHE A 61 4.49 -9.83 9.08
N GLU A 62 4.50 -9.01 10.14
CA GLU A 62 5.43 -9.20 11.25
C GLU A 62 5.25 -10.58 11.92
N ARG A 63 4.00 -11.01 12.15
CA ARG A 63 3.72 -12.33 12.73
C ARG A 63 4.11 -13.48 11.81
N LEU A 64 3.77 -13.37 10.51
CA LEU A 64 4.13 -14.37 9.51
C LEU A 64 5.66 -14.54 9.42
N ALA A 65 6.41 -13.43 9.38
CA ALA A 65 7.86 -13.43 9.30
C ALA A 65 8.56 -14.15 10.48
N GLN A 66 7.89 -14.33 11.61
CA GLN A 66 8.44 -15.06 12.76
C GLN A 66 8.24 -16.58 12.68
N ARG A 67 7.30 -17.06 11.86
CA ARG A 67 6.96 -18.48 11.81
C ARG A 67 8.05 -19.31 11.14
N ALA A 68 8.33 -20.49 11.68
CA ALA A 68 9.38 -21.37 11.19
C ALA A 68 9.11 -21.91 9.78
N ASP A 69 7.85 -22.22 9.47
CA ASP A 69 7.43 -22.67 8.12
C ASP A 69 7.58 -21.54 7.10
N VAL A 70 7.18 -20.31 7.45
CA VAL A 70 7.31 -19.15 6.54
C VAL A 70 8.78 -18.81 6.22
N LYS A 71 9.70 -19.01 7.18
CA LYS A 71 11.14 -18.80 6.97
C LYS A 71 11.76 -19.79 5.99
N GLN A 72 11.11 -20.91 5.71
CA GLN A 72 11.57 -21.92 4.75
C GLN A 72 11.01 -21.72 3.33
N LEU A 73 10.13 -20.72 3.14
CA LEU A 73 9.54 -20.41 1.84
C LEU A 73 10.50 -19.62 0.95
N GLN A 74 10.46 -19.91 -0.36
CA GLN A 74 11.16 -19.11 -1.38
C GLN A 74 10.63 -17.68 -1.41
N ALA A 75 9.30 -17.53 -1.42
CA ALA A 75 8.61 -16.25 -1.35
C ALA A 75 7.26 -16.42 -0.67
N TRP A 76 6.81 -15.35 -0.01
CA TRP A 76 5.52 -15.35 0.64
C TRP A 76 4.87 -13.98 0.65
N GLY A 77 3.56 -13.97 0.85
CA GLY A 77 2.76 -12.76 0.87
C GLY A 77 1.50 -12.90 1.70
N ALA A 78 0.84 -11.78 1.98
CA ALA A 78 -0.51 -11.82 2.52
C ALA A 78 -1.40 -10.79 1.83
N VAL A 79 -2.66 -11.15 1.63
CA VAL A 79 -3.66 -10.33 0.94
C VAL A 79 -4.99 -10.35 1.70
N SER A 80 -5.84 -9.35 1.44
CA SER A 80 -7.15 -9.26 2.08
C SER A 80 -8.10 -10.37 1.62
N TRP A 81 -9.08 -10.73 2.45
CA TRP A 81 -10.26 -11.49 2.02
C TRP A 81 -10.99 -10.87 0.82
N ARG A 82 -10.80 -9.56 0.57
CA ARG A 82 -11.32 -8.86 -0.63
C ARG A 82 -10.39 -8.91 -1.84
N PHE A 83 -9.33 -9.73 -1.86
CA PHE A 83 -8.33 -9.74 -2.94
C PHE A 83 -9.00 -9.83 -4.32
N ASN A 84 -9.74 -10.90 -4.61
CA ASN A 84 -10.40 -11.09 -5.91
C ASN A 84 -11.36 -9.94 -6.25
N GLN A 85 -12.12 -9.46 -5.25
CA GLN A 85 -13.01 -8.32 -5.44
C GLN A 85 -12.25 -7.06 -5.86
N LYS A 86 -11.11 -6.76 -5.24
CA LYS A 86 -10.34 -5.55 -5.50
C LYS A 86 -9.50 -5.66 -6.77
N THR A 87 -8.90 -6.81 -7.04
CA THR A 87 -7.96 -6.99 -8.15
C THR A 87 -8.61 -7.48 -9.43
N GLY A 88 -9.72 -8.22 -9.33
CA GLY A 88 -10.28 -9.01 -10.44
C GLY A 88 -9.43 -10.23 -10.81
N LEU A 89 -8.38 -10.55 -10.02
CA LEU A 89 -7.56 -11.74 -10.20
C LEU A 89 -8.06 -12.87 -9.29
N THR A 90 -8.02 -14.09 -9.80
CA THR A 90 -8.06 -15.30 -8.97
C THR A 90 -6.73 -15.50 -8.27
N GLY A 91 -6.74 -16.27 -7.18
CA GLY A 91 -5.51 -16.63 -6.48
C GLY A 91 -4.55 -17.43 -7.36
N GLN A 92 -5.08 -18.29 -8.23
CA GLN A 92 -4.26 -19.04 -9.19
C GLN A 92 -3.54 -18.10 -10.18
N GLN A 93 -4.24 -17.14 -10.78
CA GLN A 93 -3.62 -16.17 -11.69
C GLN A 93 -2.52 -15.35 -11.01
N TRP A 94 -2.70 -15.04 -9.72
CA TRP A 94 -1.68 -14.36 -8.92
C TRP A 94 -0.45 -15.24 -8.70
N LEU A 95 -0.63 -16.51 -8.32
CA LEU A 95 0.47 -17.46 -8.15
C LEU A 95 1.20 -17.74 -9.47
N ASP A 96 0.47 -17.89 -10.57
CA ASP A 96 1.06 -18.09 -11.90
C ASP A 96 1.95 -16.91 -12.28
N ALA A 97 1.48 -15.67 -12.06
CA ALA A 97 2.28 -14.47 -12.33
C ALA A 97 3.57 -14.40 -11.49
N VAL A 98 3.51 -14.81 -10.21
CA VAL A 98 4.68 -14.84 -9.32
C VAL A 98 5.68 -15.92 -9.73
N THR A 99 5.19 -17.11 -10.06
CA THR A 99 6.04 -18.27 -10.38
C THR A 99 6.65 -18.21 -11.78
N ALA A 100 6.05 -17.47 -12.71
CA ALA A 100 6.53 -17.30 -14.08
C ALA A 100 7.87 -16.54 -14.19
N GLU A 101 8.22 -15.71 -13.21
CA GLU A 101 9.42 -14.88 -13.24
C GLU A 101 10.33 -15.14 -12.01
N PRO A 102 11.07 -16.27 -11.96
CA PRO A 102 11.97 -16.55 -10.85
C PRO A 102 13.06 -15.47 -10.71
N GLY A 103 13.49 -15.24 -9.46
CA GLY A 103 14.52 -14.24 -9.14
C GLY A 103 14.01 -12.80 -9.00
N VAL A 104 12.70 -12.56 -9.11
CA VAL A 104 12.08 -11.31 -8.67
C VAL A 104 11.99 -11.31 -7.13
N ASP A 105 12.42 -10.22 -6.51
CA ASP A 105 12.43 -10.06 -5.05
C ASP A 105 11.06 -9.63 -4.49
N LEU A 106 10.28 -8.89 -5.28
CA LEU A 106 8.96 -8.41 -4.89
C LEU A 106 7.99 -8.41 -6.08
N PHE A 107 6.88 -9.13 -5.94
CA PHE A 107 5.68 -8.94 -6.73
C PHE A 107 4.67 -8.12 -5.94
N TYR A 108 4.06 -7.14 -6.58
CA TYR A 108 3.01 -6.33 -5.95
C TYR A 108 1.96 -5.88 -6.97
N THR A 109 0.82 -5.38 -6.51
CA THR A 109 -0.19 -4.81 -7.41
C THR A 109 -0.86 -3.59 -6.80
N ASN A 110 -1.25 -2.65 -7.66
CA ASN A 110 -2.02 -1.47 -7.28
C ASN A 110 -3.50 -1.69 -7.60
N VAL A 111 -4.34 -1.69 -6.57
CA VAL A 111 -5.79 -1.98 -6.69
C VAL A 111 -6.61 -0.82 -7.27
N ALA A 112 -5.98 0.32 -7.57
CA ALA A 112 -6.65 1.52 -8.04
C ALA A 112 -5.91 2.11 -9.27
N PRO A 113 -5.96 1.44 -10.44
CA PRO A 113 -5.25 1.90 -11.64
C PRO A 113 -5.75 3.26 -12.16
N LEU A 114 -7.00 3.63 -11.88
CA LEU A 114 -7.51 4.99 -12.14
C LEU A 114 -6.63 6.07 -11.48
N SER A 115 -6.17 5.81 -10.26
CA SER A 115 -5.38 6.76 -9.48
C SER A 115 -4.00 7.03 -10.09
N GLU A 116 -3.47 6.08 -10.86
CA GLU A 116 -2.18 6.22 -11.56
C GLU A 116 -2.22 7.36 -12.58
N GLY A 117 -3.35 7.57 -13.26
CA GLY A 117 -3.51 8.66 -14.23
C GLY A 117 -3.95 10.00 -13.61
N LEU A 118 -4.64 9.97 -12.47
CA LEU A 118 -5.30 11.17 -11.91
C LEU A 118 -4.48 11.94 -10.87
N TYR A 119 -3.58 11.29 -10.16
CA TYR A 119 -2.85 11.92 -9.07
C TYR A 119 -1.36 11.96 -9.36
N ASP A 120 -0.66 12.98 -8.84
CA ASP A 120 0.79 13.08 -8.98
C ASP A 120 1.44 11.82 -8.36
N ASN A 121 0.98 11.38 -7.18
CA ASN A 121 1.47 10.19 -6.49
C ASN A 121 0.42 9.59 -5.52
N GLY A 122 0.80 8.51 -4.83
CA GLY A 122 -0.05 7.86 -3.81
C GLY A 122 -0.40 8.77 -2.62
N TRP A 123 0.48 9.71 -2.27
CA TRP A 123 0.29 10.63 -1.14
C TRP A 123 -0.79 11.68 -1.42
N MET A 124 -0.79 12.27 -2.62
CA MET A 124 -1.84 13.19 -3.08
C MET A 124 -3.21 12.51 -3.01
N GLN A 125 -3.33 11.33 -3.60
CA GLN A 125 -4.57 10.55 -3.56
C GLN A 125 -5.01 10.25 -2.12
N GLY A 126 -4.04 9.94 -1.25
CA GLY A 126 -4.26 9.70 0.16
C GLY A 126 -4.79 10.93 0.90
N GLU A 127 -4.26 12.13 0.66
CA GLU A 127 -4.76 13.37 1.26
C GLU A 127 -6.22 13.65 0.89
N ILE A 128 -6.56 13.44 -0.39
CA ILE A 128 -7.93 13.64 -0.86
C ILE A 128 -8.91 12.68 -0.18
N SER A 129 -8.46 11.45 0.09
CA SER A 129 -9.27 10.40 0.73
C SER A 129 -9.28 10.52 2.26
N HIS A 130 -8.18 11.02 2.83
CA HIS A 130 -7.90 11.10 4.26
C HIS A 130 -7.29 12.48 4.58
N PRO A 131 -8.10 13.53 4.71
CA PRO A 131 -7.60 14.89 4.93
C PRO A 131 -6.63 14.97 6.12
N GLY A 132 -5.51 15.66 5.95
CA GLY A 132 -4.44 15.78 6.95
C GLY A 132 -3.37 14.69 6.89
N LEU A 133 -3.54 13.65 6.06
CA LEU A 133 -2.57 12.55 5.92
C LEU A 133 -1.17 13.04 5.58
N MET A 134 -1.02 13.92 4.59
CA MET A 134 0.30 14.39 4.17
C MET A 134 1.00 15.21 5.25
N SER A 135 0.25 15.97 6.06
CA SER A 135 0.81 16.69 7.20
C SER A 135 1.40 15.74 8.24
N VAL A 136 0.66 14.68 8.57
CA VAL A 136 1.14 13.65 9.51
C VAL A 136 2.32 12.88 8.91
N ALA A 137 2.20 12.45 7.65
CA ALA A 137 3.25 11.72 6.95
C ALA A 137 4.56 12.53 6.86
N ALA A 138 4.48 13.83 6.53
CA ALA A 138 5.66 14.70 6.46
C ALA A 138 6.38 14.79 7.82
N ALA A 139 5.62 14.91 8.90
CA ALA A 139 6.18 14.94 10.25
C ALA A 139 6.82 13.60 10.63
N VAL A 140 6.18 12.47 10.30
CA VAL A 140 6.71 11.11 10.51
C VAL A 140 8.02 10.91 9.73
N LEU A 141 8.04 11.21 8.44
CA LEU A 141 9.23 11.05 7.59
C LEU A 141 10.40 11.89 8.10
N LYS A 142 10.15 13.18 8.39
CA LYS A 142 11.16 14.09 8.92
C LYS A 142 11.73 13.61 10.26
N ALA A 143 10.87 13.16 11.17
CA ALA A 143 11.28 12.66 12.48
C ALA A 143 12.12 11.37 12.38
N SER A 144 11.89 10.57 11.34
CA SER A 144 12.65 9.36 11.01
C SER A 144 13.87 9.59 10.12
N GLY A 145 14.19 10.85 9.81
CA GLY A 145 15.40 11.20 9.04
C GLY A 145 15.25 11.05 7.52
N TYR A 146 14.03 10.90 7.01
CA TYR A 146 13.74 10.89 5.59
C TYR A 146 13.34 12.27 5.08
N ASP A 147 13.64 12.55 3.81
CA ASP A 147 13.20 13.77 3.16
C ASP A 147 11.69 13.72 2.89
N SER A 148 10.95 14.64 3.51
CA SER A 148 9.51 14.80 3.27
C SER A 148 9.19 15.38 1.88
N GLY A 149 10.17 15.89 1.15
CA GLY A 149 10.04 16.34 -0.24
C GLY A 149 9.53 15.24 -1.18
N HIS A 150 9.85 13.97 -0.88
CA HIS A 150 9.34 12.80 -1.61
C HIS A 150 7.81 12.75 -1.69
N LEU A 151 7.09 13.30 -0.70
CA LEU A 151 5.63 13.32 -0.68
C LEU A 151 5.02 14.13 -1.83
N PHE A 152 5.80 15.02 -2.44
CA PHE A 152 5.35 15.95 -3.48
C PHE A 152 5.87 15.59 -4.88
N GLN A 153 6.68 14.53 -5.00
CA GLN A 153 7.25 14.12 -6.27
C GLN A 153 6.25 13.29 -7.09
N PRO A 154 6.14 13.49 -8.41
CA PRO A 154 5.29 12.66 -9.24
C PRO A 154 5.83 11.22 -9.30
N GLU A 155 4.92 10.25 -9.22
CA GLU A 155 5.22 8.81 -9.29
C GLU A 155 4.71 8.22 -10.60
N ALA A 156 5.55 7.42 -11.25
CA ALA A 156 5.16 6.68 -12.45
C ALA A 156 4.21 5.53 -12.08
N SER A 157 3.36 5.11 -13.02
CA SER A 157 2.36 4.06 -12.82
C SER A 157 2.98 2.76 -12.29
N HIS A 158 4.17 2.40 -12.81
CA HIS A 158 4.91 1.20 -12.41
C HIS A 158 5.58 1.27 -11.02
N GLN A 159 5.51 2.42 -10.34
CA GLN A 159 5.98 2.64 -8.96
C GLN A 159 4.81 2.85 -8.00
N TYR A 160 3.62 3.12 -8.53
CA TYR A 160 2.45 3.49 -7.75
C TYR A 160 1.95 2.29 -6.93
N SER A 161 1.74 2.49 -5.63
CA SER A 161 1.20 1.47 -4.73
C SER A 161 0.36 2.12 -3.64
N THR A 162 -0.89 1.66 -3.52
CA THR A 162 -1.85 2.11 -2.49
C THR A 162 -2.44 0.95 -1.71
N ALA A 163 -1.83 -0.24 -1.80
CA ALA A 163 -2.24 -1.43 -1.08
C ALA A 163 -1.02 -2.31 -0.78
N ASN A 164 -1.10 -3.05 0.33
CA ASN A 164 -0.05 -3.99 0.73
C ASN A 164 -0.24 -5.40 0.13
N TYR A 165 -0.54 -5.52 -1.16
CA TYR A 165 -0.70 -6.83 -1.81
C TYR A 165 0.63 -7.27 -2.39
N PHE A 166 1.46 -7.86 -1.52
CA PHE A 166 2.84 -8.22 -1.79
C PHE A 166 3.05 -9.72 -1.75
N VAL A 167 3.90 -10.22 -2.65
CA VAL A 167 4.60 -11.49 -2.52
C VAL A 167 6.09 -11.22 -2.65
N GLY A 168 6.81 -11.36 -1.55
CA GLY A 168 8.22 -11.02 -1.46
C GLY A 168 9.09 -12.22 -1.15
N SER A 169 10.32 -12.18 -1.64
CA SER A 169 11.40 -13.08 -1.23
C SER A 169 11.79 -12.83 0.22
N GLN A 170 12.54 -13.74 0.83
CA GLN A 170 13.11 -13.53 2.17
C GLN A 170 13.97 -12.25 2.21
N LYS A 171 14.72 -11.96 1.14
CA LYS A 171 15.55 -10.76 1.00
C LYS A 171 14.69 -9.48 1.03
N PHE A 172 13.55 -9.46 0.35
CA PHE A 172 12.62 -8.33 0.44
C PHE A 172 12.10 -8.14 1.88
N TRP A 173 11.57 -9.19 2.51
CA TRP A 173 10.96 -9.07 3.83
C TRP A 173 11.97 -8.68 4.93
N GLN A 174 13.21 -9.16 4.83
CA GLN A 174 14.32 -8.79 5.73
C GLN A 174 14.70 -7.30 5.64
N LEU A 175 14.39 -6.63 4.53
CA LEU A 175 14.65 -5.21 4.34
C LEU A 175 13.40 -4.36 4.63
N TYR A 176 12.24 -4.78 4.13
CA TYR A 176 11.01 -3.99 4.16
C TYR A 176 10.40 -3.90 5.56
N LEU A 177 10.32 -5.02 6.30
CA LEU A 177 9.73 -5.01 7.65
C LEU A 177 10.54 -4.13 8.62
N PRO A 178 11.88 -4.24 8.70
CA PRO A 178 12.65 -3.34 9.54
C PRO A 178 12.56 -1.89 9.10
N PHE A 179 12.48 -1.60 7.80
CA PHE A 179 12.33 -0.24 7.27
C PHE A 179 11.01 0.42 7.73
N VAL A 180 9.87 -0.25 7.56
CA VAL A 180 8.58 0.29 7.99
C VAL A 180 8.55 0.44 9.52
N LYS A 181 9.04 -0.57 10.23
CA LYS A 181 9.10 -0.56 11.70
C LYS A 181 9.95 0.59 12.22
N SER A 182 11.16 0.77 11.69
CA SER A 182 12.05 1.86 12.10
C SER A 182 11.46 3.22 11.77
N THR A 183 10.82 3.36 10.60
CA THR A 183 10.15 4.61 10.19
C THR A 183 9.06 5.03 11.18
N LEU A 184 8.28 4.09 11.71
CA LEU A 184 7.25 4.42 12.71
C LEU A 184 7.84 4.60 14.11
N GLN A 185 8.68 3.67 14.56
CA GLN A 185 9.21 3.66 15.93
C GLN A 185 10.17 4.81 16.22
N VAL A 186 10.96 5.24 15.23
CA VAL A 186 11.86 6.39 15.36
C VAL A 186 11.08 7.69 15.34
N ALA A 187 10.04 7.79 14.52
CA ALA A 187 9.21 8.99 14.41
C ALA A 187 8.42 9.26 15.69
N GLU A 188 7.78 8.25 16.26
CA GLU A 188 6.79 8.42 17.31
C GLU A 188 7.25 9.22 18.55
N PRO A 189 8.46 9.00 19.13
CA PRO A 189 8.95 9.81 20.24
C PRO A 189 9.49 11.19 19.81
N ARG A 190 9.69 11.43 18.51
CA ARG A 190 10.33 12.65 17.97
C ARG A 190 9.35 13.65 17.35
N VAL A 191 8.14 13.21 16.99
CA VAL A 191 7.08 14.09 16.50
C VAL A 191 6.48 14.92 17.63
N GLN A 192 5.89 16.07 17.30
CA GLN A 192 5.19 16.90 18.28
C GLN A 192 3.99 16.13 18.90
N PRO A 193 3.61 16.40 20.17
CA PRO A 193 2.50 15.71 20.82
C PRO A 193 1.16 15.78 20.07
N SER A 194 0.89 16.89 19.37
CA SER A 194 -0.31 17.04 18.52
C SER A 194 -0.31 16.07 17.34
N ILE A 195 0.82 15.96 16.63
CA ILE A 195 1.02 15.00 15.53
C ILE A 195 0.95 13.57 16.04
N LYS A 196 1.57 13.28 17.19
CA LYS A 196 1.48 11.96 17.81
C LYS A 196 0.02 11.56 18.07
N ARG A 197 -0.78 12.46 18.65
CA ARG A 197 -2.23 12.20 18.83
C ARG A 197 -2.94 12.02 17.49
N GLN A 198 -2.65 12.88 16.51
CA GLN A 198 -3.29 12.81 15.20
C GLN A 198 -3.00 11.50 14.48
N LEU A 199 -1.77 10.97 14.57
CA LEU A 199 -1.37 9.69 13.97
C LEU A 199 -2.33 8.54 14.35
N HIS A 200 -2.83 8.56 15.58
CA HIS A 200 -3.74 7.56 16.15
C HIS A 200 -5.21 7.98 16.18
N ASN A 201 -5.56 9.13 15.58
CA ASN A 201 -6.95 9.52 15.38
C ASN A 201 -7.54 8.78 14.18
N SER A 202 -8.86 8.63 14.16
CA SER A 202 -9.56 8.07 13.00
C SER A 202 -9.28 8.91 11.75
N ALA A 203 -8.87 8.23 10.67
CA ALA A 203 -8.58 8.80 9.37
C ALA A 203 -9.59 8.34 8.30
N ASP A 204 -10.71 7.73 8.69
CA ASP A 204 -11.73 7.22 7.79
C ASP A 204 -13.04 8.03 7.89
N PRO A 205 -13.13 9.17 7.19
CA PRO A 205 -14.32 10.01 7.23
C PRO A 205 -15.56 9.34 6.61
N THR A 206 -15.37 8.25 5.86
CA THR A 206 -16.43 7.56 5.11
C THR A 206 -16.96 6.29 5.80
N GLY A 207 -16.31 5.85 6.88
CA GLY A 207 -16.66 4.60 7.57
C GLY A 207 -16.33 3.32 6.77
N LEU A 208 -15.56 3.43 5.68
CA LEU A 208 -15.19 2.30 4.80
C LEU A 208 -14.13 1.39 5.41
N HIS A 209 -13.33 1.91 6.33
CA HIS A 209 -12.20 1.29 7.00
C HIS A 209 -12.40 1.41 8.52
N HIS A 210 -13.21 0.49 9.10
CA HIS A 210 -13.58 0.44 10.53
C HIS A 210 -12.51 1.00 11.49
N ARG A 211 -12.65 2.29 11.87
CA ARG A 211 -11.77 2.97 12.84
C ARG A 211 -10.28 2.99 12.46
N ALA A 212 -9.94 2.84 11.18
CA ALA A 212 -8.56 2.96 10.72
C ALA A 212 -8.01 4.35 11.08
N THR A 213 -6.82 4.38 11.65
CA THR A 213 -6.09 5.60 11.94
C THR A 213 -5.21 6.00 10.74
N TYR A 214 -4.37 7.02 10.87
CA TYR A 214 -3.47 7.41 9.78
C TYR A 214 -2.35 6.38 9.56
N VAL A 215 -2.01 5.57 10.56
CA VAL A 215 -0.91 4.59 10.51
C VAL A 215 -0.99 3.65 9.29
N PRO A 216 -2.07 2.88 9.05
CA PRO A 216 -2.14 1.97 7.91
C PRO A 216 -2.02 2.71 6.56
N PHE A 217 -2.64 3.89 6.44
CA PHE A 217 -2.59 4.68 5.20
C PHE A 217 -1.18 5.22 4.90
N ILE A 218 -0.39 5.53 5.93
CA ILE A 218 1.03 5.85 5.79
C ILE A 218 1.80 4.60 5.35
N VAL A 219 1.63 3.47 6.05
CA VAL A 219 2.37 2.23 5.78
C VAL A 219 2.18 1.74 4.34
N GLU A 220 0.96 1.73 3.83
CA GLU A 220 0.64 1.33 2.45
C GLU A 220 1.35 2.17 1.37
N ARG A 221 1.74 3.40 1.71
CA ARG A 221 2.42 4.36 0.82
C ARG A 221 3.92 4.46 1.07
N LEU A 222 4.47 3.66 1.99
CA LEU A 222 5.91 3.61 2.24
C LEU A 222 6.67 2.75 1.20
N LEU A 223 5.98 1.93 0.40
CA LEU A 223 6.66 1.07 -0.58
C LEU A 223 7.46 1.87 -1.63
N PRO A 224 6.93 2.92 -2.29
CA PRO A 224 7.71 3.71 -3.24
C PRO A 224 8.96 4.34 -2.61
N LEU A 225 8.85 4.90 -1.39
CA LEU A 225 9.99 5.45 -0.65
C LEU A 225 11.02 4.36 -0.31
N PHE A 226 10.57 3.18 0.11
CA PHE A 226 11.44 2.03 0.36
C PHE A 226 12.23 1.65 -0.90
N LEU A 227 11.54 1.51 -2.04
CA LEU A 227 12.17 1.14 -3.31
C LEU A 227 13.11 2.21 -3.85
N ALA A 228 12.87 3.50 -3.55
CA ALA A 228 13.79 4.58 -3.89
C ALA A 228 15.04 4.63 -2.99
N THR A 229 15.01 3.98 -1.82
CA THR A 229 16.06 4.08 -0.80
C THR A 229 16.67 2.71 -0.47
N VAL A 230 16.22 2.07 0.60
CA VAL A 230 16.77 0.81 1.15
C VAL A 230 16.60 -0.35 0.16
N GLY A 231 15.48 -0.38 -0.55
CA GLY A 231 15.09 -1.44 -1.48
C GLY A 231 15.55 -1.25 -2.92
N ARG A 232 16.34 -0.21 -3.25
CA ARG A 232 16.70 0.17 -4.64
C ARG A 232 17.39 -0.91 -5.48
N HIS A 233 17.94 -1.93 -4.81
CA HIS A 233 18.64 -3.05 -5.45
C HIS A 233 17.77 -4.31 -5.61
N LEU A 234 16.50 -4.24 -5.20
CA LEU A 234 15.56 -5.34 -5.34
C LEU A 234 14.96 -5.34 -6.75
N ARG A 235 14.90 -6.52 -7.36
CA ARG A 235 14.15 -6.70 -8.61
C ARG A 235 12.67 -6.76 -8.28
N THR A 236 11.87 -5.85 -8.82
CA THR A 236 10.44 -5.78 -8.53
C THR A 236 9.59 -5.98 -9.78
N ARG A 237 8.36 -6.47 -9.58
CA ARG A 237 7.37 -6.67 -10.64
C ARG A 237 6.01 -6.23 -10.15
N GLN A 238 5.47 -5.16 -10.75
CA GLN A 238 4.08 -4.81 -10.56
C GLN A 238 3.22 -5.71 -11.45
N VAL A 239 2.36 -6.54 -10.87
CA VAL A 239 1.41 -7.39 -11.57
C VAL A 239 0.20 -6.54 -11.98
N ARG A 240 -0.08 -6.54 -13.28
CA ARG A 240 -1.16 -5.78 -13.91
C ARG A 240 -2.53 -6.37 -13.57
N LEU A 241 -3.57 -5.56 -13.65
CA LEU A 241 -4.95 -5.92 -13.30
C LEU A 241 -5.86 -5.78 -14.52
N PRO A 242 -5.85 -6.72 -15.49
CA PRO A 242 -6.56 -6.56 -16.75
C PRO A 242 -8.04 -6.18 -16.61
N ALA A 243 -8.75 -6.79 -15.65
CA ALA A 243 -10.15 -6.48 -15.38
C ALA A 243 -10.34 -5.01 -14.93
N ARG A 244 -9.46 -4.49 -14.07
CA ARG A 244 -9.50 -3.10 -13.59
C ARG A 244 -9.00 -2.10 -14.63
N GLU A 245 -8.05 -2.50 -15.46
CA GLU A 245 -7.52 -1.67 -16.55
C GLU A 245 -8.50 -1.55 -17.73
N ALA A 246 -9.33 -2.58 -17.94
CA ALA A 246 -10.42 -2.55 -18.91
C ALA A 246 -11.52 -1.54 -18.53
N GLU A 247 -11.72 -1.28 -17.23
CA GLU A 247 -12.69 -0.30 -16.71
C GLU A 247 -12.25 1.16 -16.97
N LEU A 248 -10.99 1.40 -17.34
CA LEU A 248 -10.50 2.74 -17.61
C LEU A 248 -11.03 3.27 -18.94
N ASN A 249 -11.49 4.52 -18.95
CA ASN A 249 -11.75 5.22 -20.21
C ASN A 249 -10.45 5.71 -20.86
N GLU A 250 -10.55 6.15 -22.11
CA GLU A 250 -9.39 6.57 -22.89
C GLU A 250 -8.66 7.77 -22.30
N HIS A 251 -9.40 8.72 -21.71
CA HIS A 251 -8.80 9.90 -21.07
C HIS A 251 -7.87 9.51 -19.92
N ILE A 252 -8.28 8.56 -19.08
CA ILE A 252 -7.45 8.08 -17.97
C ILE A 252 -6.20 7.36 -18.47
N ARG A 253 -6.31 6.54 -19.53
CA ARG A 253 -5.15 5.87 -20.14
C ARG A 253 -4.14 6.88 -20.68
N VAL A 254 -4.62 7.89 -21.42
CA VAL A 254 -3.76 8.96 -21.94
C VAL A 254 -3.12 9.77 -20.81
N LEU A 255 -3.87 10.07 -19.74
CA LEU A 255 -3.31 10.76 -18.58
C LEU A 255 -2.19 9.97 -17.91
N ALA A 256 -2.38 8.67 -17.69
CA ALA A 256 -1.33 7.80 -17.13
C ALA A 256 -0.08 7.77 -18.05
N GLN A 257 -0.27 7.55 -19.35
CA GLN A 257 0.82 7.53 -20.32
C GLN A 257 1.57 8.87 -20.41
N LEU A 258 0.85 10.00 -20.40
CA LEU A 258 1.44 11.32 -20.47
C LEU A 258 2.26 11.64 -19.21
N LYS A 259 1.76 11.26 -18.03
CA LYS A 259 2.51 11.41 -16.77
C LYS A 259 3.75 10.51 -16.77
N ASP A 260 3.63 9.25 -17.16
CA ASP A 260 4.75 8.32 -17.23
C ASP A 260 5.83 8.81 -18.19
N LYS A 261 5.43 9.33 -19.36
CA LYS A 261 6.35 9.94 -20.32
C LYS A 261 7.01 11.20 -19.75
N ALA A 262 6.26 12.05 -19.07
CA ALA A 262 6.80 13.25 -18.42
C ALA A 262 7.89 12.89 -17.40
N ILE A 263 7.66 11.86 -16.58
CA ILE A 263 8.62 11.39 -15.56
C ILE A 263 9.84 10.77 -16.23
N LEU A 264 9.64 9.90 -17.22
CA LEU A 264 10.73 9.24 -17.95
C LEU A 264 11.67 10.24 -18.63
N GLU A 265 11.10 11.29 -19.23
CA GLU A 265 11.85 12.33 -19.96
C GLU A 265 12.26 13.51 -19.08
N GLN A 266 11.90 13.51 -17.79
CA GLN A 266 12.07 14.66 -16.89
C GLN A 266 11.56 15.97 -17.50
N SER A 267 10.41 15.90 -18.19
CA SER A 267 9.86 17.02 -18.97
C SER A 267 8.81 17.80 -18.20
N THR A 268 9.20 18.97 -17.69
CA THR A 268 8.28 19.93 -17.04
C THR A 268 7.13 20.36 -17.96
N LEU A 269 7.38 20.42 -19.28
CA LEU A 269 6.35 20.74 -20.26
C LEU A 269 5.28 19.65 -20.32
N LEU A 270 5.68 18.38 -20.44
CA LEU A 270 4.74 17.26 -20.47
C LEU A 270 3.99 17.11 -19.14
N LEU A 271 4.67 17.34 -18.02
CA LEU A 271 4.04 17.31 -16.70
C LEU A 271 2.99 18.42 -16.56
N THR A 272 3.28 19.62 -17.06
CA THR A 272 2.32 20.74 -17.10
C THR A 272 1.14 20.43 -18.01
N ALA A 273 1.38 19.85 -19.19
CA ALA A 273 0.33 19.41 -20.10
C ALA A 273 -0.58 18.35 -19.44
N TRP A 274 0.00 17.38 -18.75
CA TRP A 274 -0.74 16.38 -17.97
C TRP A 274 -1.61 17.02 -16.89
N ARG A 275 -1.07 17.95 -16.08
CA ARG A 275 -1.83 18.64 -15.03
C ARG A 275 -3.02 19.42 -15.58
N ASN A 276 -2.81 20.15 -16.69
CA ASN A 276 -3.87 20.90 -17.35
C ASN A 276 -4.96 19.96 -17.87
N TYR A 277 -4.57 18.88 -18.55
CA TYR A 277 -5.53 17.91 -19.08
C TYR A 277 -6.30 17.19 -17.96
N ARG A 278 -5.62 16.76 -16.90
CA ARG A 278 -6.24 16.16 -15.71
C ARG A 278 -7.26 17.10 -15.10
N ASN A 279 -6.94 18.39 -14.95
CA ASN A 279 -7.85 19.36 -14.34
C ASN A 279 -9.14 19.52 -15.16
N LEU A 280 -9.02 19.63 -16.49
CA LEU A 280 -10.17 19.69 -17.40
C LEU A 280 -11.03 18.43 -17.29
N TYR A 281 -10.39 17.26 -17.31
CA TYR A 281 -11.08 15.98 -17.15
C TYR A 281 -11.83 15.92 -15.80
N LEU A 282 -11.18 16.26 -14.68
CA LEU A 282 -11.81 16.26 -13.36
C LEU A 282 -12.98 17.25 -13.26
N GLN A 283 -12.87 18.43 -13.88
CA GLN A 283 -13.98 19.39 -13.94
C GLN A 283 -15.19 18.85 -14.70
N GLN A 284 -14.99 17.93 -15.64
CA GLN A 284 -16.07 17.30 -16.40
C GLN A 284 -16.71 16.13 -15.65
N VAL A 285 -15.92 15.33 -14.93
CA VAL A 285 -16.41 14.05 -14.35
C VAL A 285 -16.68 14.09 -12.84
N ALA A 286 -16.08 15.01 -12.11
CA ALA A 286 -16.29 15.14 -10.67
C ALA A 286 -17.38 16.17 -10.36
N ARG A 287 -17.93 16.10 -9.15
CA ARG A 287 -18.96 17.05 -8.69
C ARG A 287 -18.36 18.46 -8.54
N PRO A 288 -19.09 19.53 -8.87
CA PRO A 288 -18.59 20.90 -8.75
C PRO A 288 -18.01 21.25 -7.37
N ASP A 289 -18.67 20.82 -6.29
CA ASP A 289 -18.20 21.05 -4.92
C ASP A 289 -16.88 20.32 -4.62
N TRP A 290 -16.73 19.09 -5.15
CA TRP A 290 -15.49 18.34 -5.05
C TRP A 290 -14.35 19.08 -5.76
N CYS A 291 -14.60 19.56 -6.99
CA CYS A 291 -13.62 20.33 -7.74
C CYS A 291 -13.21 21.61 -7.00
N LYS A 292 -14.18 22.36 -6.47
CA LYS A 292 -13.95 23.58 -5.70
C LYS A 292 -13.10 23.33 -4.45
N GLN A 293 -13.31 22.21 -3.79
CA GLN A 293 -12.57 21.82 -2.59
C GLN A 293 -11.14 21.34 -2.92
N HIS A 294 -10.97 20.49 -3.93
CA HIS A 294 -9.75 19.71 -4.10
C HIS A 294 -8.80 20.21 -5.18
N LEU A 295 -9.31 20.75 -6.30
CA LEU A 295 -8.44 21.22 -7.39
C LEU A 295 -7.50 22.36 -6.97
N PRO A 296 -7.89 23.37 -6.16
CA PRO A 296 -6.95 24.39 -5.71
C PRO A 296 -5.77 23.81 -4.94
N TRP A 297 -6.02 22.77 -4.12
CA TRP A 297 -4.99 22.11 -3.34
C TRP A 297 -4.09 21.24 -4.23
N MET A 298 -4.66 20.45 -5.15
CA MET A 298 -3.91 19.62 -6.12
C MET A 298 -3.03 20.44 -7.08
N ASN A 299 -3.37 21.72 -7.29
CA ASN A 299 -2.62 22.64 -8.16
C ASN A 299 -1.76 23.64 -7.37
N GLY A 300 -1.70 23.50 -6.04
CA GLY A 300 -0.95 24.41 -5.18
C GLY A 300 0.56 24.43 -5.49
N PRO A 301 1.28 25.49 -5.08
CA PRO A 301 2.70 25.68 -5.43
C PRO A 301 3.61 24.52 -5.01
N ARG A 302 3.24 23.76 -3.98
CA ARG A 302 4.00 22.61 -3.47
C ARG A 302 4.09 21.46 -4.47
N TRP A 303 3.17 21.42 -5.44
CA TRP A 303 3.17 20.45 -6.54
C TRP A 303 3.88 20.97 -7.79
N GLN A 304 4.23 22.25 -7.84
CA GLN A 304 4.79 22.88 -9.04
C GLN A 304 6.32 22.76 -9.14
N THR A 305 6.92 21.80 -8.43
CA THR A 305 8.35 21.50 -8.62
C THR A 305 8.58 20.97 -10.03
N SER A 306 9.57 21.55 -10.72
CA SER A 306 10.18 20.91 -11.88
C SER A 306 10.91 19.64 -11.43
N PHE A 307 11.17 18.74 -12.38
CA PHE A 307 12.14 17.66 -12.17
C PHE A 307 13.50 18.22 -11.73
#